data_AF-A0A6C0G8M6-F1
#
_entry.id   AF-A0A6C0G8M6-F1
#
_cell.length_a   1.000
_cell.length_b   1.000
_cell.length_c   1.000
_cell.angle_alpha   90.00
_cell.angle_beta   90.00
_cell.angle_gamma   90.00
#
_symmetry.space_group_name_H-M   'P 1'
#
loop_
_entity.id
_entity.type
_entity.pdbx_description
1 polymer ?
#
loop_
_entity_poly.entity_id
_entity_poly.type
_entity_poly.pdbx_seq_one_letter_code
_entity_poly.pdbx_strand_id
1 'polypeptide(L)' 'MTTETLAEHLRANPIAGDILYNYFCGNKSLIHADYLIDDSVRNIKPFKGHGLLFTNPYNKKAETELARVNSWEEVATNLL' A
#
# COMPACT_ATOMS: atom_id res chain seq x y z
N MET A 1 0.68 -4.39 -14.06
CA MET A 1 0.40 -2.95 -14.22
C MET A 1 1.56 -2.37 -15.00
N THR A 2 1.32 -1.79 -16.18
CA THR A 2 2.36 -1.04 -16.91
C THR A 2 2.51 0.33 -16.26
N THR A 3 3.67 0.97 -16.40
CA THR A 3 3.92 2.33 -15.91
C THR A 3 2.90 3.33 -16.46
N GLU A 4 2.40 3.09 -17.67
CA GLU A 4 1.40 3.91 -18.37
C GLU A 4 0.07 3.97 -17.61
N THR A 5 -0.47 2.83 -17.19
CA THR A 5 -1.79 2.75 -16.50
C THR A 5 -1.83 3.48 -15.16
N LEU A 6 -0.71 3.47 -14.42
CA LEU A 6 -0.58 4.17 -13.15
C LEU A 6 -0.47 5.68 -13.36
N ALA A 7 0.34 6.09 -14.34
CA ALA A 7 0.50 7.48 -14.71
C ALA A 7 -0.81 8.10 -15.22
N GLU A 8 -1.66 7.35 -15.90
CA GLU A 8 -2.99 7.83 -16.34
C GLU A 8 -3.93 8.10 -15.17
N HIS A 9 -4.03 7.17 -14.22
CA HIS A 9 -4.90 7.33 -13.04
C HIS A 9 -4.45 8.48 -12.12
N LEU A 10 -3.13 8.64 -11.95
CA LEU A 10 -2.59 9.63 -11.03
C LEU A 10 -2.43 11.03 -11.65
N ARG A 11 -2.37 11.16 -12.98
CA ARG A 11 -2.32 12.46 -13.68
C ARG A 11 -3.52 13.38 -13.37
N ALA A 12 -4.65 12.82 -12.94
CA ALA A 12 -5.83 13.58 -12.53
C ALA A 12 -5.72 14.16 -11.11
N ASN A 13 -4.71 13.77 -10.33
CA ASN A 13 -4.52 14.22 -8.95
C ASN A 13 -3.41 15.29 -8.89
N PRO A 14 -3.74 16.58 -8.67
CA PRO A 14 -2.76 17.67 -8.69
C PRO A 14 -1.71 17.60 -7.57
N ILE A 15 -1.92 16.73 -6.56
CA ILE A 15 -0.98 16.49 -5.45
C ILE A 15 -0.08 15.28 -5.76
N ALA A 16 -0.50 14.40 -6.67
CA ALA A 16 0.38 13.40 -7.25
C ALA A 16 1.29 14.12 -8.25
N GLY A 17 2.33 14.77 -7.74
CA GLY A 17 3.43 15.27 -8.58
C GLY A 17 4.02 14.13 -9.44
N ASP A 18 5.04 14.43 -10.25
CA ASP A 18 5.68 13.42 -11.08
C ASP A 18 5.97 12.15 -10.27
N ILE A 19 5.49 11.00 -10.75
CA ILE A 19 5.69 9.71 -10.08
C ILE A 19 7.16 9.32 -10.24
N LEU A 20 8.02 9.87 -9.40
CA LEU A 20 9.47 9.68 -9.48
C LEU A 20 9.91 8.32 -8.94
N TYR A 21 9.10 7.68 -8.09
CA TYR A 21 9.48 6.48 -7.35
C TYR A 21 8.53 5.31 -7.60
N ASN A 22 8.80 4.55 -8.66
CA ASN A 22 8.12 3.28 -8.96
C ASN A 22 9.09 2.12 -8.74
N TYR A 23 8.77 1.24 -7.80
CA TYR A 23 9.59 0.05 -7.49
C TYR A 23 8.89 -1.22 -7.97
N PHE A 24 9.44 -1.86 -9.01
CA PHE A 24 8.97 -3.16 -9.47
C PHE A 24 9.76 -4.26 -8.76
N CYS A 25 9.17 -4.86 -7.74
CA CYS A 25 9.80 -5.93 -6.98
C CYS A 25 8.79 -7.00 -6.57
N GLY A 26 9.24 -8.25 -6.53
CA GLY A 26 8.44 -9.35 -5.98
C GLY A 26 8.56 -9.47 -4.46
N ASN A 27 9.67 -9.00 -3.88
CA ASN A 27 9.95 -9.07 -2.45
C ASN A 27 9.95 -7.67 -1.82
N LYS A 28 8.86 -7.33 -1.13
CA LYS A 28 8.68 -6.02 -0.49
C LYS A 28 9.52 -5.81 0.78
N SER A 29 10.16 -6.84 1.33
CA SER A 29 11.09 -6.70 2.47
C SER A 29 12.37 -5.91 2.14
N LEU A 30 12.65 -5.71 0.85
CA LEU A 30 13.77 -4.91 0.34
C LEU A 30 13.46 -3.41 0.34
N ILE A 31 12.19 -3.02 0.43
CA ILE A 31 11.80 -1.61 0.44
C ILE A 31 12.04 -1.06 1.85
N HIS A 32 12.80 0.03 1.93
CA HIS A 32 13.04 0.75 3.18
C HIS A 32 12.15 1.99 3.20
N ALA A 33 11.03 1.89 3.90
CA ALA A 33 10.08 2.97 4.12
C ALA A 33 9.43 2.81 5.51
N ASP A 34 8.86 3.88 6.04
CA ASP A 34 8.23 3.86 7.36
C ASP A 34 6.90 3.10 7.36
N TYR A 35 6.14 3.20 6.27
CA TYR A 35 4.82 2.58 6.13
C TYR A 35 4.69 1.77 4.84
N LEU A 36 3.95 0.66 4.93
CA LEU A 36 3.48 -0.12 3.78
C LEU A 36 1.98 -0.35 3.90
N ILE A 37 1.20 0.15 2.95
CA ILE A 37 -0.21 -0.18 2.78
C ILE A 37 -0.31 -1.22 1.67
N ASP A 38 -0.76 -2.43 2.00
CA ASP A 38 -0.86 -3.56 1.08
C ASP A 38 -2.03 -4.44 1.49
N ASP A 39 -2.62 -5.20 0.57
CA ASP A 39 -3.74 -6.08 0.86
C ASP A 39 -3.30 -7.53 1.15
N SER A 40 -1.99 -7.81 1.09
CA SER A 40 -1.42 -9.12 1.32
C SER A 40 -0.65 -9.21 2.63
N VAL A 41 -1.14 -10.06 3.54
CA VAL A 41 -0.43 -10.46 4.78
C VAL A 41 1.01 -10.94 4.49
N ARG A 42 1.22 -11.63 3.36
CA ARG A 42 2.54 -12.14 2.96
C ARG A 42 3.54 -11.04 2.60
N ASN A 43 3.07 -9.89 2.11
CA ASN A 43 3.92 -8.74 1.81
C ASN A 43 4.20 -7.93 3.07
N ILE A 44 3.22 -7.83 3.96
CA ILE A 44 3.31 -7.04 5.18
C ILE A 44 4.17 -7.71 6.24
N LYS A 45 4.00 -9.01 6.50
CA LYS A 45 4.74 -9.72 7.56
C LYS A 45 6.28 -9.56 7.48
N PRO A 46 6.91 -9.63 6.29
CA PRO A 46 8.35 -9.43 6.18
C PRO A 46 8.78 -7.96 5.96
N PHE A 47 7.84 -7.00 5.89
CA PHE A 47 8.17 -5.58 5.76
C PHE A 47 8.80 -5.05 7.05
N LYS A 48 9.84 -4.23 6.92
CA LYS A 48 10.63 -3.77 8.08
C LYS A 48 10.00 -2.58 8.81
N GLY A 49 9.20 -1.78 8.11
CA GLY A 49 8.44 -0.67 8.70
C GLY A 49 7.08 -1.09 9.22
N HIS A 50 6.21 -0.11 9.42
CA HIS A 50 4.83 -0.31 9.87
C HIS A 50 3.92 -0.74 8.72
N GLY A 51 3.44 -1.97 8.78
CA GLY A 51 2.49 -2.49 7.80
C GLY A 51 1.04 -2.27 8.18
N LEU A 52 0.24 -1.79 7.23
CA LEU A 52 -1.21 -1.66 7.34
C LEU A 52 -1.88 -2.57 6.30
N LEU A 53 -2.67 -3.53 6.79
CA LEU A 53 -3.45 -4.42 5.95
C LEU A 53 -4.68 -3.69 5.42
N PHE A 54 -4.69 -3.40 4.12
CA PHE A 54 -5.86 -2.83 3.47
C PHE A 54 -6.93 -3.90 3.27
N THR A 55 -8.16 -3.64 3.70
CA THR A 55 -9.25 -4.60 3.58
C THR A 55 -9.69 -4.78 2.14
N ASN A 56 -9.77 -6.03 1.70
CA ASN A 56 -10.41 -6.44 0.45
C ASN A 56 -11.37 -7.62 0.71
N PRO A 57 -12.25 -7.98 -0.24
CA PRO A 57 -13.19 -9.10 -0.05
C PRO A 57 -12.53 -10.44 0.29
N TYR A 58 -11.31 -10.66 -0.20
CA TYR A 58 -10.57 -11.92 -0.03
C TYR A 58 -9.87 -12.03 1.33
N ASN A 59 -9.46 -10.92 1.93
CA ASN A 59 -8.72 -10.89 3.20
C ASN A 59 -9.57 -10.48 4.41
N LYS A 60 -10.88 -10.20 4.20
CA LYS A 60 -11.81 -9.72 5.25
C LYS A 60 -11.95 -10.67 6.43
N LYS A 61 -11.79 -11.98 6.21
CA LYS A 61 -11.84 -13.02 7.23
C LYS A 61 -10.46 -13.51 7.68
N ALA A 62 -9.39 -12.88 7.21
CA ALA A 62 -8.04 -13.27 7.62
C ALA A 62 -7.83 -12.88 9.08
N GLU A 63 -7.67 -13.88 9.93
CA GLU A 63 -7.27 -13.71 11.32
C GLU A 63 -5.78 -13.40 11.37
N THR A 64 -5.44 -12.17 11.74
CA THR A 64 -4.07 -11.71 11.85
C THR A 64 -3.96 -10.57 12.86
N GLU A 65 -2.79 -10.50 13.47
CA GLU A 65 -2.30 -9.49 14.39
C GLU A 65 -1.98 -8.14 13.72
N LEU A 66 -2.06 -8.05 12.40
CA LEU A 66 -1.72 -6.84 11.65
C LEU A 66 -2.77 -5.74 11.86
N ALA A 67 -2.29 -4.50 12.00
CA ALA A 67 -3.13 -3.31 11.95
C ALA A 67 -3.83 -3.23 10.59
N ARG A 68 -5.12 -2.86 10.59
CA ARG A 68 -5.99 -2.92 9.40
C ARG A 68 -6.67 -1.58 9.16
N VAL A 69 -6.78 -1.22 7.89
CA VAL A 69 -7.56 -0.08 7.40
C VAL A 69 -8.58 -0.57 6.39
N ASN A 70 -9.81 -0.05 6.45
CA ASN A 70 -10.93 -0.51 5.63
C ASN A 70 -11.21 0.38 4.43
N SER A 71 -10.63 1.58 4.39
CA SER A 71 -10.81 2.52 3.30
C SER A 71 -9.67 3.53 3.22
N TRP A 72 -9.63 4.31 2.15
CA TRP A 72 -8.65 5.39 1.98
C TRP A 72 -8.91 6.56 2.94
N GLU A 73 -10.15 6.77 3.37
CA GLU A 73 -10.50 7.76 4.39
C GLU A 73 -9.92 7.38 5.77
N GLU A 74 -9.96 6.10 6.13
CA GLU A 74 -9.29 5.61 7.34
C GLU A 74 -7.77 5.78 7.24
N VAL A 75 -7.18 5.54 6.05
CA VAL A 75 -5.75 5.80 5.81
C VAL A 75 -5.43 7.27 6.06
N ALA A 76 -6.20 8.18 5.47
CA ALA A 76 -5.99 9.62 5.64
C ALA A 76 -6.12 10.03 7.12
N THR A 77 -7.11 9.50 7.83
CA THR A 77 -7.34 9.83 9.25
C THR A 77 -6.24 9.30 10.18
N ASN A 78 -5.67 8.13 9.86
CA ASN A 78 -4.68 7.47 10.71
C ASN A 78 -3.23 7.92 10.44
N LEU A 79 -2.94 8.49 9.26
CA LEU A 79 -1.57 8.78 8.80
C LEU A 79 -1.28 10.23 8.41
N LEU A 80 -2.30 11.07 8.17
CA LEU A 80 -2.16 12.47 7.74
C LEU A 80 -2.74 13.43 8.78
#